data_AF-A0A8B6GCD7-F1
#
_entry.id   AF-A0A8B6GCD7-F1
#
_cell.length_a   1.000
_cell.length_b   1.000
_cell.length_c   1.000
_cell.angle_alpha   90.00
_cell.angle_beta   90.00
_cell.angle_gamma   90.00
#
_symmetry.space_group_name_H-M   'P 1'
#
loop_
_entity.id
_entity.type
_entity.pdbx_description
1 polymer ?
#
loop_
_entity_poly.entity_id
_entity_poly.type
_entity_poly.pdbx_seq_one_letter_code
_entity_poly.pdbx_strand_id
1 'polypeptide(L)'
;MYTGISSSIKDAISLEVKNAVSNLQQDILNNISTIMDSRLSSFQSNIRQSQQDISQSQIYKIEQTVTDNFSFKRKGNENQFKHESRVLSKLKEADVNLEGPDLSVDSVQTAKAKIVEGMELVRERQKLIKMADSSELGWKVVSEYVTNPIADDSEDEKKIIRAQHRAERKQKAEKSKKIVTRKAPYTR
;
A
#
# COMPACT_ATOMS: atom_id res chain seq x y z
N MET A 1 83.93 9.45 -31.87
CA MET A 1 83.14 10.08 -30.78
C MET A 1 81.71 10.45 -31.18
N TYR A 2 81.43 10.89 -32.41
CA TYR A 2 80.07 11.28 -32.84
C TYR A 2 79.02 10.14 -32.86
N THR A 3 79.43 8.89 -33.10
CA THR A 3 78.51 7.74 -33.21
C THR A 3 77.97 7.25 -31.86
N GLY A 4 78.72 7.38 -30.77
CA GLY A 4 78.30 6.96 -29.42
C GLY A 4 77.23 7.86 -28.81
N ILE A 5 77.28 9.17 -29.10
CA ILE A 5 76.28 10.15 -28.63
C ILE A 5 74.92 9.89 -29.28
N SER A 6 74.90 9.54 -30.58
CA SER A 6 73.67 9.22 -31.31
C SER A 6 72.97 7.95 -30.79
N SER A 7 73.74 6.92 -30.39
CA SER A 7 73.19 5.70 -29.78
C SER A 7 72.57 5.98 -28.42
N SER A 8 73.29 6.70 -27.55
CA SER A 8 72.83 7.01 -26.20
C SER A 8 71.54 7.83 -26.18
N ILE A 9 71.37 8.76 -27.15
CA ILE A 9 70.13 9.52 -27.31
C ILE A 9 68.96 8.63 -27.73
N LYS A 10 69.18 7.67 -28.65
CA LYS A 10 68.14 6.71 -29.05
C LYS A 10 67.71 5.81 -27.90
N ASP A 11 68.66 5.37 -27.07
CA ASP A 11 68.38 4.53 -25.90
C ASP A 11 67.59 5.30 -24.85
N ALA A 12 67.92 6.56 -24.60
CA ALA A 12 67.19 7.43 -23.69
C ALA A 12 65.75 7.70 -24.17
N ILE A 13 65.56 7.97 -25.46
CA ILE A 13 64.22 8.13 -26.06
C ILE A 13 63.42 6.83 -25.96
N SER A 14 64.05 5.68 -26.24
CA SER A 14 63.38 4.39 -26.15
C SER A 14 62.94 4.07 -24.71
N LEU A 15 63.76 4.41 -23.72
CA LEU A 15 63.42 4.25 -22.31
C LEU A 15 62.23 5.14 -21.91
N GLU A 16 62.24 6.40 -22.33
CA GLU A 16 61.16 7.35 -22.02
C GLU A 16 59.83 6.92 -22.66
N VAL A 17 59.86 6.45 -23.91
CA VAL A 17 58.68 5.90 -24.58
C VAL A 17 58.14 4.67 -23.84
N LYS A 18 59.03 3.77 -23.38
CA LYS A 18 58.60 2.59 -22.59
C LYS A 18 57.95 3.00 -21.27
N ASN A 19 58.53 3.98 -20.58
CA ASN A 19 57.97 4.49 -19.32
C ASN A 19 56.60 5.13 -19.55
N ALA A 20 56.48 5.99 -20.57
CA ALA A 20 55.20 6.63 -20.92
C ALA A 20 54.12 5.60 -21.27
N VAL A 21 54.46 4.58 -22.06
CA VAL A 21 53.53 3.49 -22.41
C VAL A 21 53.13 2.68 -21.18
N SER A 22 54.08 2.35 -20.31
CA SER A 22 53.81 1.62 -19.06
C SER A 22 52.87 2.41 -18.13
N ASN A 23 53.10 3.72 -17.99
CA ASN A 23 52.26 4.60 -17.17
C ASN A 23 50.84 4.68 -17.74
N LEU A 24 50.71 4.90 -19.05
CA LEU A 24 49.40 4.91 -19.73
C LEU A 24 48.64 3.59 -19.54
N GLN A 25 49.33 2.45 -19.63
CA GLN A 25 48.71 1.14 -19.39
C GLN A 25 48.23 0.98 -17.95
N GLN A 26 49.00 1.41 -16.96
CA GLN A 26 48.59 1.40 -15.56
C GLN A 26 47.38 2.30 -15.31
N ASP A 27 47.37 3.51 -15.87
CA ASP A 27 46.24 4.44 -15.74
C ASP A 27 44.96 3.86 -16.35
N ILE A 28 45.06 3.23 -17.53
CA ILE A 28 43.93 2.55 -18.18
C ILE A 28 43.40 1.41 -17.29
N LEU A 29 44.29 0.57 -16.74
CA LEU A 29 43.89 -0.54 -15.87
C LEU A 29 43.21 -0.05 -14.58
N ASN A 30 43.75 1.01 -13.96
CA ASN A 30 43.17 1.61 -12.76
C ASN A 30 41.78 2.21 -13.03
N ASN A 31 41.63 2.90 -14.16
CA ASN A 31 40.35 3.45 -14.59
C ASN A 31 39.33 2.34 -14.87
N ILE A 32 39.73 1.27 -15.57
CA ILE A 32 38.88 0.12 -15.83
C ILE A 32 38.45 -0.54 -14.52
N SER A 33 39.36 -0.76 -13.57
CA SER A 33 39.02 -1.32 -12.25
C SER A 33 37.98 -0.45 -11.54
N THR A 34 38.21 0.86 -11.49
CA THR A 34 37.30 1.82 -10.84
C THR A 34 35.90 1.82 -11.49
N ILE A 35 35.84 1.78 -12.82
CA ILE A 35 34.57 1.71 -13.55
C ILE A 35 33.87 0.38 -13.29
N MET A 36 34.60 -0.74 -13.27
CA MET A 36 34.01 -2.04 -12.97
C MET A 36 33.47 -2.09 -11.53
N ASP A 37 34.22 -1.60 -10.55
CA ASP A 37 33.79 -1.59 -9.14
C ASP A 37 32.55 -0.73 -8.93
N SER A 38 32.51 0.46 -9.55
CA SER A 38 31.34 1.36 -9.46
C SER A 38 30.11 0.77 -10.16
N ARG A 39 30.27 0.16 -11.34
CA ARG A 39 29.17 -0.51 -12.06
C ARG A 39 28.68 -1.75 -11.35
N LEU A 40 29.57 -2.57 -10.81
CA LEU A 40 29.23 -3.77 -10.04
C LEU A 40 28.50 -3.40 -8.75
N SER A 41 28.95 -2.35 -8.06
CA SER A 41 28.28 -1.84 -6.85
C SER A 41 26.86 -1.33 -7.18
N SER A 42 26.72 -0.56 -8.26
CA SER A 42 25.41 -0.10 -8.75
C SER A 42 24.50 -1.26 -9.12
N PHE A 43 25.04 -2.27 -9.81
CA PHE A 43 24.30 -3.47 -10.21
C PHE A 43 23.84 -4.28 -9.01
N GLN A 44 24.71 -4.50 -8.02
CA GLN A 44 24.37 -5.18 -6.78
C GLN A 44 23.28 -4.42 -5.99
N SER A 45 23.34 -3.09 -5.96
CA SER A 45 22.31 -2.25 -5.36
C SER A 45 20.96 -2.44 -6.06
N ASN A 46 20.95 -2.41 -7.39
CA ASN A 46 19.73 -2.60 -8.18
C ASN A 46 19.12 -3.99 -7.99
N ILE A 47 19.96 -5.04 -7.91
CA ILE A 47 19.48 -6.41 -7.61
C ILE A 47 18.83 -6.47 -6.24
N ARG A 48 19.45 -5.89 -5.20
CA ARG A 48 18.90 -5.89 -3.84
C ARG A 48 17.56 -5.18 -3.79
N GLN A 49 17.46 -4.00 -4.40
CA GLN A 49 16.21 -3.25 -4.48
C GLN A 49 15.13 -4.05 -5.21
N SER A 50 15.44 -4.61 -6.37
CA SER A 50 14.49 -5.42 -7.14
C SER A 50 14.01 -6.65 -6.36
N GLN A 51 14.89 -7.32 -5.62
CA GLN A 51 14.50 -8.44 -4.75
C GLN A 51 13.60 -8.00 -3.60
N GLN A 52 13.87 -6.84 -2.99
CA GLN A 52 13.01 -6.27 -1.95
C GLN A 52 11.62 -5.96 -2.49
N ASP A 53 11.54 -5.30 -3.66
CA ASP A 53 10.26 -4.94 -4.29
C ASP A 53 9.44 -6.20 -4.64
N ILE A 54 10.08 -7.23 -5.21
CA ILE A 54 9.44 -8.52 -5.50
C ILE A 54 8.94 -9.18 -4.21
N SER A 55 9.75 -9.19 -3.15
CA SER A 55 9.38 -9.81 -1.87
C SER A 55 8.18 -9.11 -1.24
N GLN A 56 8.18 -7.77 -1.22
CA GLN A 56 7.05 -6.99 -0.69
C GLN A 56 5.77 -7.23 -1.50
N SER A 57 5.87 -7.27 -2.85
CA SER A 57 4.73 -7.59 -3.71
C SER A 57 4.15 -8.98 -3.43
N GLN A 58 5.02 -9.98 -3.20
CA GLN A 58 4.59 -11.34 -2.86
C GLN A 58 3.91 -11.39 -1.48
N ILE A 59 4.49 -10.75 -0.47
CA ILE A 59 3.90 -10.65 0.88
C ILE A 59 2.51 -10.03 0.79
N TYR A 60 2.36 -8.92 0.07
CA TYR A 60 1.07 -8.27 -0.13
C TYR A 60 0.02 -9.22 -0.75
N LYS A 61 0.39 -9.97 -1.80
CA LYS A 61 -0.51 -10.95 -2.43
C LYS A 61 -0.89 -12.10 -1.50
N ILE A 62 0.04 -12.55 -0.65
CA ILE A 62 -0.21 -13.59 0.36
C ILE A 62 -1.18 -13.05 1.41
N GLU A 63 -0.94 -11.87 1.97
CA GLU A 63 -1.84 -11.22 2.93
C GLU A 63 -3.25 -11.07 2.36
N GLN A 64 -3.36 -10.64 1.10
CA GLN A 64 -4.62 -10.52 0.37
C GLN A 64 -5.33 -11.89 0.27
N THR A 65 -4.63 -12.93 -0.18
CA THR A 65 -5.20 -14.28 -0.39
C THR A 65 -5.62 -14.94 0.93
N VAL A 66 -4.82 -14.78 1.99
CA VAL A 66 -5.14 -15.30 3.33
C VAL A 66 -6.37 -14.62 3.90
N THR A 67 -6.46 -13.31 3.70
CA THR A 67 -7.62 -12.50 4.10
C THR A 67 -8.88 -12.89 3.33
N ASP A 68 -8.78 -13.08 2.01
CA ASP A 68 -9.93 -13.39 1.17
C ASP A 68 -10.49 -14.81 1.44
N ASN A 69 -9.64 -15.74 1.87
CA ASN A 69 -10.05 -17.09 2.28
C ASN A 69 -10.52 -17.20 3.73
N PHE A 70 -10.42 -16.13 4.52
CA PHE A 70 -10.83 -16.15 5.92
C PHE A 70 -12.35 -15.97 6.05
N SER A 71 -13.04 -16.98 6.58
CA SER A 71 -14.48 -16.89 6.86
C SER A 71 -14.76 -16.33 8.25
N PHE A 72 -15.31 -15.12 8.31
CA PHE A 72 -15.69 -14.48 9.56
C PHE A 72 -16.95 -15.12 10.16
N LYS A 73 -16.84 -15.59 11.42
CA LYS A 73 -17.99 -16.15 12.17
C LYS A 73 -19.11 -15.13 12.43
N ARG A 74 -18.78 -13.83 12.50
CA ARG A 74 -19.71 -12.74 12.80
C ARG A 74 -19.66 -11.70 11.70
N LYS A 75 -20.82 -11.35 11.13
CA LYS A 75 -20.92 -10.34 10.06
C LYS A 75 -20.39 -8.96 10.49
N GLY A 76 -20.57 -8.59 11.76
CA GLY A 76 -20.02 -7.36 12.32
C GLY A 76 -18.48 -7.30 12.26
N ASN A 77 -17.81 -8.44 12.53
CA ASN A 77 -16.35 -8.53 12.48
C ASN A 77 -15.84 -8.46 11.04
N GLU A 78 -16.52 -9.11 10.10
CA GLU A 78 -16.20 -9.01 8.67
C GLU A 78 -16.28 -7.55 8.20
N ASN A 79 -17.35 -6.84 8.58
CA ASN A 79 -17.54 -5.44 8.23
C ASN A 79 -16.48 -4.54 8.88
N GLN A 80 -16.08 -4.83 10.12
CA GLN A 80 -15.00 -4.10 10.78
C GLN A 80 -13.67 -4.32 10.07
N PHE A 81 -13.33 -5.58 9.79
CA PHE A 81 -12.09 -5.92 9.10
C PHE A 81 -12.02 -5.22 7.74
N LYS A 82 -13.08 -5.29 6.91
CA LYS A 82 -13.15 -4.58 5.62
C LYS A 82 -13.05 -3.06 5.76
N HIS A 83 -13.47 -2.50 6.89
CA HIS A 83 -13.28 -1.08 7.16
C HIS A 83 -11.81 -0.78 7.48
N GLU A 84 -11.21 -1.52 8.41
CA GLU A 84 -9.80 -1.37 8.77
C GLU A 84 -8.86 -1.57 7.58
N SER A 85 -9.14 -2.55 6.70
CA SER A 85 -8.34 -2.75 5.48
C SER A 85 -8.35 -1.52 4.57
N ARG A 86 -9.49 -0.80 4.47
CA ARG A 86 -9.58 0.43 3.68
C ARG A 86 -8.80 1.57 4.31
N VAL A 87 -8.86 1.72 5.64
CA VAL A 87 -8.06 2.71 6.38
C VAL A 87 -6.57 2.42 6.20
N LEU A 88 -6.16 1.17 6.41
CA LEU A 88 -4.77 0.74 6.24
C LEU A 88 -4.27 0.99 4.81
N SER A 89 -5.09 0.74 3.78
CA SER A 89 -4.75 1.07 2.39
C SER A 89 -4.41 2.56 2.23
N LYS A 90 -5.22 3.46 2.80
CA LYS A 90 -4.95 4.91 2.74
C LYS A 90 -3.69 5.31 3.49
N LEU A 91 -3.39 4.67 4.60
CA LEU A 91 -2.15 4.89 5.34
C LEU A 91 -0.93 4.38 4.55
N LYS A 92 -1.00 3.20 3.94
CA LYS A 92 0.08 2.68 3.07
C LYS A 92 0.29 3.57 1.84
N GLU A 93 -0.79 4.04 1.20
CA GLU A 93 -0.70 5.00 0.09
C GLU A 93 0.01 6.29 0.53
N ALA A 94 -0.26 6.79 1.75
CA ALA A 94 0.43 7.96 2.29
C ALA A 94 1.91 7.68 2.56
N ASP A 95 2.22 6.54 3.16
CA ASP A 95 3.58 6.11 3.51
C ASP A 95 4.48 6.04 2.28
N VAL A 96 4.01 5.40 1.19
CA VAL A 96 4.75 5.33 -0.09
C VAL A 96 5.05 6.71 -0.68
N ASN A 97 4.18 7.70 -0.47
CA ASN A 97 4.43 9.08 -0.93
C ASN A 97 5.43 9.84 -0.04
N LEU A 98 5.75 9.30 1.13
CA LEU A 98 6.74 9.80 2.07
C LEU A 98 8.03 8.97 2.08
N GLU A 99 8.12 7.93 1.24
CA GLU A 99 9.34 7.16 1.02
C GLU A 99 10.24 7.86 0.00
N GLY A 100 11.54 7.91 0.30
CA GLY A 100 12.57 8.44 -0.60
C GLY A 100 13.48 9.46 0.06
N PRO A 101 14.71 9.65 -0.46
CA PRO A 101 15.69 10.57 0.13
C PRO A 101 15.31 12.04 -0.09
N ASP A 102 14.57 12.36 -1.16
CA ASP A 102 14.13 13.71 -1.50
C ASP A 102 12.59 13.76 -1.58
N LEU A 103 11.96 14.42 -0.61
CA LEU A 103 10.51 14.63 -0.58
C LEU A 103 10.12 15.84 -1.42
N SER A 104 9.32 15.64 -2.45
CA SER A 104 8.76 16.74 -3.22
C SER A 104 7.53 17.33 -2.51
N VAL A 105 7.23 18.61 -2.79
CA VAL A 105 6.02 19.25 -2.25
C VAL A 105 4.76 18.49 -2.68
N ASP A 106 4.75 17.97 -3.90
CA ASP A 106 3.63 17.20 -4.45
C ASP A 106 3.46 15.84 -3.73
N SER A 107 4.55 15.17 -3.38
CA SER A 107 4.49 13.89 -2.66
C SER A 107 3.95 14.09 -1.25
N VAL A 108 4.41 15.14 -0.55
CA VAL A 108 3.91 15.51 0.79
C VAL A 108 2.42 15.88 0.74
N GLN A 109 2.00 16.67 -0.25
CA GLN A 109 0.60 17.07 -0.41
C GLN A 109 -0.30 15.86 -0.72
N THR A 110 0.19 14.93 -1.54
CA THR A 110 -0.52 13.67 -1.84
C THR A 110 -0.65 12.81 -0.60
N ALA A 111 0.44 12.61 0.16
CA ALA A 111 0.41 11.87 1.42
C ALA A 111 -0.60 12.47 2.42
N LYS A 112 -0.59 13.81 2.56
CA LYS A 112 -1.56 14.53 3.41
C LYS A 112 -3.00 14.29 2.97
N ALA A 113 -3.29 14.33 1.66
CA ALA A 113 -4.62 14.05 1.14
C ALA A 113 -5.07 12.61 1.49
N LYS A 114 -4.18 11.62 1.35
CA LYS A 114 -4.47 10.22 1.70
C LYS A 114 -4.71 10.03 3.20
N ILE A 115 -3.95 10.71 4.06
CA ILE A 115 -4.19 10.72 5.50
C ILE A 115 -5.58 11.31 5.80
N VAL A 116 -5.95 12.42 5.17
CA VAL A 116 -7.28 13.03 5.33
C VAL A 116 -8.39 12.07 4.90
N GLU A 117 -8.25 11.39 3.76
CA GLU A 117 -9.20 10.35 3.33
C GLU A 117 -9.33 9.24 4.39
N GLY A 118 -8.20 8.77 4.95
CA GLY A 118 -8.19 7.79 6.04
C GLY A 118 -8.88 8.29 7.31
N MET A 119 -8.69 9.56 7.67
CA MET A 119 -9.37 10.18 8.82
C MET A 119 -10.88 10.27 8.60
N GLU A 120 -11.35 10.63 7.41
CA GLU A 120 -12.78 10.67 7.10
C GLU A 120 -13.43 9.29 7.21
N LEU A 121 -12.76 8.24 6.73
CA LEU A 121 -13.21 6.86 6.92
C LEU A 121 -13.42 6.53 8.39
N VAL A 122 -12.44 6.88 9.24
CA VAL A 122 -12.53 6.65 10.69
C VAL A 122 -13.69 7.44 11.31
N ARG A 123 -13.87 8.72 10.95
CA ARG A 123 -14.98 9.55 11.47
C ARG A 123 -16.34 8.98 11.08
N GLU A 124 -16.51 8.59 9.81
CA GLU A 124 -17.74 7.94 9.35
C GLU A 124 -18.01 6.67 10.16
N ARG A 125 -17.00 5.83 10.38
CA ARG A 125 -17.15 4.61 11.15
C ARG A 125 -17.51 4.86 12.61
N GLN A 126 -16.89 5.83 13.25
CA GLN A 126 -17.22 6.24 14.62
C GLN A 126 -18.69 6.66 14.73
N LYS A 127 -19.21 7.40 13.75
CA LYS A 127 -20.64 7.75 13.67
C LYS A 127 -21.52 6.51 13.56
N LEU A 128 -21.17 5.55 12.70
CA LEU A 128 -21.93 4.30 12.57
C LEU A 128 -21.90 3.44 13.84
N ILE A 129 -20.78 3.41 14.56
CA ILE A 129 -20.67 2.71 15.85
C ILE A 129 -21.61 3.35 16.88
N LYS A 130 -21.59 4.68 17.01
CA LYS A 130 -22.51 5.41 17.90
C LYS A 130 -23.97 5.12 17.56
N MET A 131 -24.32 5.11 16.27
CA MET A 131 -25.67 4.77 15.81
C MET A 131 -26.08 3.34 16.17
N ALA A 132 -25.16 2.37 16.05
CA ALA A 132 -25.41 1.00 16.46
C ALA A 132 -25.54 0.87 17.98
N ASP A 133 -24.78 1.62 18.77
CA ASP A 133 -24.85 1.58 20.23
C ASP A 133 -26.14 2.22 20.77
N SER A 134 -26.56 3.33 20.16
CA SER A 134 -27.78 4.05 20.55
C SER A 134 -29.10 3.38 20.13
N SER A 135 -29.06 2.36 19.28
CA SER A 135 -30.28 1.71 18.77
C SER A 135 -30.44 0.29 19.30
N GLU A 136 -31.66 -0.05 19.77
CA GLU A 136 -32.00 -1.43 20.18
C GLU A 136 -31.80 -2.48 19.08
N LEU A 137 -31.90 -2.06 17.81
CA LEU A 137 -31.69 -2.94 16.66
C LEU A 137 -30.24 -2.96 16.16
N GLY A 138 -29.38 -2.15 16.78
CA GLY A 138 -27.94 -2.09 16.57
C GLY A 138 -27.52 -1.95 15.12
N TRP A 139 -26.59 -2.80 14.69
CA TRP A 139 -26.05 -2.83 13.33
C TRP A 139 -27.11 -3.03 12.22
N LYS A 140 -28.33 -3.49 12.55
CA LYS A 140 -29.42 -3.56 11.55
C LYS A 140 -29.85 -2.17 11.10
N VAL A 141 -29.89 -1.19 12.01
CA VAL A 141 -30.18 0.23 11.66
C VAL A 141 -29.07 0.80 10.79
N VAL A 142 -27.82 0.53 11.16
CA VAL A 142 -26.66 0.95 10.35
C VAL A 142 -26.73 0.40 8.93
N SER A 143 -27.11 -0.88 8.77
CA SER A 143 -27.29 -1.47 7.43
C SER A 143 -28.34 -0.72 6.63
N GLU A 144 -29.49 -0.38 7.22
CA GLU A 144 -30.54 0.39 6.55
C GLU A 144 -30.14 1.84 6.26
N TYR A 145 -29.25 2.41 7.08
CA TYR A 145 -28.72 3.75 6.92
C TYR A 145 -27.72 3.84 5.76
N VAL A 146 -26.84 2.83 5.62
CA VAL A 146 -25.82 2.78 4.56
C VAL A 146 -26.41 2.35 3.22
N THR A 147 -27.29 1.35 3.19
CA THR A 147 -27.83 0.77 1.94
C THR A 147 -28.85 1.67 1.22
N ASN A 148 -29.45 2.63 1.93
CA ASN A 148 -30.44 3.54 1.35
C ASN A 148 -29.90 4.99 1.39
N PRO A 149 -28.94 5.35 0.51
CA PRO A 149 -28.57 6.75 0.31
C PRO A 149 -29.75 7.44 -0.38
N ILE A 150 -30.56 8.16 0.39
CA ILE A 150 -31.58 9.05 -0.19
C ILE A 150 -30.84 10.32 -0.59
N ALA A 151 -30.96 10.69 -1.87
CA ALA A 151 -30.37 11.88 -2.48
C ALA A 151 -31.13 13.17 -2.11
N ASP A 152 -31.36 13.40 -0.82
CA ASP A 152 -31.89 14.66 -0.34
C ASP A 152 -31.16 15.03 0.96
N ASP A 153 -30.46 16.15 0.89
CA ASP A 153 -29.51 16.75 1.82
C ASP A 153 -30.17 17.33 3.09
N SER A 154 -31.43 17.00 3.35
CA SER A 154 -32.17 17.43 4.54
C SER A 154 -32.19 16.39 5.65
N GLU A 155 -31.37 16.67 6.67
CA GLU A 155 -31.40 16.17 8.06
C GLU A 155 -30.99 14.71 8.28
N ASP A 156 -29.74 14.53 8.70
CA ASP A 156 -29.16 13.26 9.14
C ASP A 156 -29.99 12.55 10.22
N GLU A 157 -30.64 13.32 11.10
CA GLU A 157 -31.57 12.81 12.12
C GLU A 157 -32.79 12.12 11.50
N LYS A 158 -33.40 12.72 10.47
CA LYS A 158 -34.51 12.09 9.72
C LYS A 158 -34.05 10.80 9.05
N LYS A 159 -32.81 10.74 8.58
CA LYS A 159 -32.23 9.53 7.98
C LYS A 159 -32.10 8.40 9.00
N ILE A 160 -31.66 8.70 10.23
CA ILE A 160 -31.55 7.73 11.32
C ILE A 160 -32.93 7.19 11.71
N ILE A 161 -33.92 8.06 11.93
CA ILE A 161 -35.29 7.66 12.30
C ILE A 161 -35.89 6.71 11.25
N ARG A 162 -35.72 7.02 9.96
CA ARG A 162 -36.22 6.15 8.88
C ARG A 162 -35.50 4.81 8.83
N ALA A 163 -34.18 4.81 9.02
CA ALA A 163 -33.39 3.57 9.08
C ALA A 163 -33.88 2.67 10.23
N GLN A 164 -34.18 3.27 11.39
CA GLN A 164 -34.74 2.56 12.54
C GLN A 164 -36.10 1.94 12.20
N HIS A 165 -37.04 2.72 11.66
CA HIS A 165 -38.35 2.18 11.26
C HIS A 165 -38.26 1.05 10.22
N ARG A 166 -37.34 1.16 9.24
CA ARG A 166 -37.12 0.08 8.26
C ARG A 166 -36.59 -1.19 8.93
N ALA A 167 -35.62 -1.05 9.84
CA ALA A 167 -35.07 -2.17 10.59
C ALA A 167 -36.14 -2.83 11.48
N GLU A 168 -36.99 -2.05 12.14
CA GLU A 168 -38.10 -2.53 12.97
C GLU A 168 -39.12 -3.32 12.13
N ARG A 169 -39.52 -2.79 10.97
CA ARG A 169 -40.44 -3.47 10.05
C ARG A 169 -39.87 -4.81 9.59
N LYS A 170 -38.59 -4.87 9.22
CA LYS A 170 -37.93 -6.12 8.84
C LYS A 170 -37.88 -7.11 10.00
N GLN A 171 -37.54 -6.67 11.22
CA GLN A 171 -37.50 -7.55 12.39
C GLN A 171 -38.89 -8.12 12.71
N LYS A 172 -39.95 -7.30 12.62
CA LYS A 172 -41.35 -7.75 12.83
C LYS A 172 -41.76 -8.77 11.76
N ALA A 173 -41.43 -8.53 10.49
CA ALA A 173 -41.72 -9.46 9.40
C ALA A 173 -40.95 -10.80 9.51
N GLU A 174 -39.71 -10.77 9.99
CA GLU A 174 -38.93 -11.99 10.26
C GLU A 174 -39.57 -12.82 11.40
N LYS A 175 -40.01 -12.16 12.47
CA LYS A 175 -40.69 -12.80 13.60
C LYS A 175 -42.01 -13.46 13.16
N SER A 176 -42.83 -12.76 12.36
CA SER A 176 -44.09 -13.32 11.87
C SER A 176 -43.90 -14.51 10.92
N LYS A 177 -42.91 -14.45 10.00
CA LYS A 177 -42.56 -15.59 9.13
C LYS A 177 -42.13 -16.83 9.92
N LYS A 178 -41.34 -16.68 11.00
CA LYS A 178 -40.93 -17.80 11.86
C LYS A 178 -42.09 -18.43 12.63
N ILE A 179 -43.13 -17.67 12.95
CA ILE A 179 -44.34 -18.18 13.61
C ILE A 179 -45.18 -19.00 12.62
N VAL A 180 -45.29 -18.55 11.37
CA VAL A 180 -46.02 -19.26 10.32
C VAL A 180 -45.34 -20.58 9.96
N THR A 181 -44.01 -20.62 9.82
CA THR A 181 -43.28 -21.87 9.50
C THR A 181 -43.32 -22.90 10.62
N ARG A 182 -43.39 -22.48 11.89
CA ARG A 182 -43.57 -23.39 13.04
C ARG A 182 -44.97 -24.00 13.14
N LYS A 183 -45.97 -23.41 12.47
CA LYS A 183 -47.37 -23.87 12.48
C LYS A 183 -47.75 -24.69 11.24
N ALA A 184 -46.84 -24.90 10.29
CA ALA A 184 -47.11 -25.77 9.13
C ALA A 184 -47.21 -27.23 9.62
N PRO A 185 -48.38 -27.88 9.54
CA PRO A 185 -48.51 -29.30 9.89
C PRO A 185 -47.86 -30.13 8.78
N TYR A 186 -47.19 -31.23 9.17
CA TYR A 186 -46.86 -32.32 8.26
C TYR A 186 -48.17 -32.82 7.62
N THR A 187 -48.34 -32.61 6.31
CA THR A 187 -49.31 -33.35 5.53
C THR A 187 -48.69 -34.68 5.10
N ARG A 188 -49.36 -35.77 5.48
CA ARG A 188 -49.02 -37.17 5.19
C ARG A 188 -49.55 -37.57 3.82
#